data_AF-A0A8T5J5S2-F1
#
_entry.id   AF-A0A8T5J5S2-F1
#
_cell.length_a   1.000
_cell.length_b   1.000
_cell.length_c   1.000
_cell.angle_alpha   90.00
_cell.angle_beta   90.00
_cell.angle_gamma   90.00
#
_symmetry.space_group_name_H-M   'P 1'
#
loop_
_entity.id
_entity.type
_entity.pdbx_description
1 polymer ?
#
loop_
_entity_poly.entity_id
_entity_poly.type
_entity_poly.pdbx_seq_one_letter_code
_entity_poly.pdbx_strand_id
1 'polypeptide(L)'
;MIYKLGFVLSFMQLKFVLVFLLIILSGASLWVWTGEVEDSVEKVYVSRVIDGDTIELDSGLKVRLKGLNTPEKGMRLHGGAKELLSSWVLEREVIIESFGGDKYGRILGYVYVDGLLVNSEILRKGFAGLYYYERDPYYDEMFGAEEFARASELGIWKKSDNYGCMELVEFKIDEPEKIILDNNCGSELDVVIKDDATHIYEETLEEGQWEKEFSHIWNTGGDSLYVWDEKGLLIFYRY
;
A
#
# COMPACT_ATOMS: atom_id res chain seq x y z
N MET A 1 -2.83 34.70 -81.97
CA MET A 1 -4.05 33.99 -81.53
C MET A 1 -3.68 32.51 -81.58
N ILE A 2 -3.39 31.81 -80.48
CA ILE A 2 -4.33 31.14 -79.56
C ILE A 2 -3.58 30.90 -78.21
N TYR A 3 -4.37 30.79 -77.12
CA TYR A 3 -4.03 30.99 -75.71
C TYR A 3 -3.16 29.92 -75.02
N LYS A 4 -2.37 30.39 -74.04
CA LYS A 4 -1.81 29.63 -72.90
C LYS A 4 -2.93 28.94 -72.11
N LEU A 5 -2.77 27.67 -71.74
CA LEU A 5 -3.56 27.05 -70.66
C LEU A 5 -2.61 26.32 -69.70
N GLY A 6 -2.64 26.78 -68.45
CA GLY A 6 -1.65 26.49 -67.42
C GLY A 6 -1.78 25.11 -66.78
N PHE A 7 -0.61 24.55 -66.48
CA PHE A 7 -0.43 23.39 -65.62
C PHE A 7 -0.54 23.85 -64.15
N VAL A 8 -1.75 23.83 -63.59
CA VAL A 8 -1.97 23.97 -62.14
C VAL A 8 -2.60 22.68 -61.63
N LEU A 9 -1.84 21.60 -61.71
CA LEU A 9 -2.16 20.37 -60.98
C LEU A 9 -1.77 20.55 -59.51
N SER A 10 -2.70 21.18 -58.79
CA SER A 10 -3.13 20.89 -57.43
C SER A 10 -2.07 20.51 -56.38
N PHE A 11 -1.22 21.48 -56.02
CA PHE A 11 -0.48 21.46 -54.75
C PHE A 11 -1.42 21.36 -53.52
N MET A 12 -2.70 21.69 -53.68
CA MET A 12 -3.73 21.61 -52.64
C MET A 12 -4.07 20.16 -52.27
N GLN A 13 -4.22 19.25 -53.25
CA GLN A 13 -4.63 17.87 -52.92
C GLN A 13 -3.54 17.06 -52.22
N LEU A 14 -2.26 17.34 -52.48
CA LEU A 14 -1.15 16.65 -51.82
C LEU A 14 -0.99 17.03 -50.33
N LYS A 15 -1.33 18.28 -49.95
CA LYS A 15 -1.33 18.73 -48.55
C LYS A 15 -2.42 18.06 -47.72
N PHE A 16 -3.61 17.83 -48.29
CA PHE A 16 -4.68 17.12 -47.60
C PHE A 16 -4.35 15.65 -47.34
N VAL A 17 -3.66 14.97 -48.27
CA VAL A 17 -3.22 13.57 -48.09
C VAL A 17 -2.16 13.46 -46.99
N LEU A 18 -1.20 14.39 -46.92
CA LEU A 18 -0.17 14.42 -45.87
C LEU A 18 -0.74 14.73 -44.48
N VAL A 19 -1.71 15.65 -44.39
CA VAL A 19 -2.40 15.96 -43.12
C VAL A 19 -3.23 14.75 -42.66
N PHE A 20 -3.90 14.05 -43.56
CA PHE A 20 -4.68 12.85 -43.22
C PHE A 20 -3.78 11.68 -42.76
N LEU A 21 -2.61 11.50 -43.38
CA LEU A 21 -1.60 10.52 -42.95
C LEU A 21 -1.00 10.87 -41.58
N LEU A 22 -0.78 12.16 -41.29
CA LEU A 22 -0.31 12.61 -39.97
C LEU A 22 -1.35 12.40 -38.86
N ILE A 23 -2.64 12.54 -39.16
CA ILE A 23 -3.74 12.24 -38.22
C ILE A 23 -3.84 10.74 -37.93
N ILE A 24 -3.62 9.89 -38.93
CA ILE A 24 -3.57 8.42 -38.75
C ILE A 24 -2.31 8.01 -37.96
N LEU A 25 -1.16 8.65 -38.21
CA LEU A 25 0.10 8.43 -37.48
C LEU A 25 0.05 8.96 -36.03
N SER A 26 -0.67 10.06 -35.75
CA SER A 26 -0.88 10.56 -34.38
C SER A 26 -1.98 9.81 -33.64
N GLY A 27 -2.95 9.23 -34.35
CA GLY A 27 -4.03 8.42 -33.78
C GLY A 27 -3.60 7.01 -33.37
N ALA A 28 -2.45 6.54 -33.84
CA ALA A 28 -1.91 5.21 -33.54
C ALA A 28 -1.12 5.13 -32.22
N SER A 29 -0.95 6.23 -31.49
CA SER A 29 -0.03 6.29 -30.34
C SER A 29 -0.65 6.85 -29.06
N LEU A 30 -1.91 6.55 -28.77
CA LEU A 30 -2.50 6.66 -27.43
C LEU A 30 -3.65 5.64 -27.26
N TRP A 31 -3.37 4.36 -27.43
CA TRP A 31 -4.14 3.37 -26.69
C TRP A 31 -3.61 3.39 -25.26
N VAL A 32 -4.08 4.36 -24.46
CA VAL A 32 -3.97 4.25 -23.02
C VAL A 32 -4.88 3.08 -22.67
N TRP A 33 -4.28 1.93 -22.39
CA TRP A 33 -5.00 0.77 -21.88
C TRP A 33 -5.54 1.14 -20.50
N THR A 34 -6.77 1.63 -20.46
CA THR A 34 -7.56 1.78 -19.22
C THR A 34 -8.26 0.45 -18.94
N GLY A 35 -7.53 -0.67 -19.01
CA GLY A 35 -8.08 -1.96 -18.67
C GLY A 35 -8.41 -1.94 -17.19
N GLU A 36 -9.70 -1.91 -16.85
CA GLU A 36 -10.13 -2.33 -15.52
C GLU A 36 -9.66 -3.78 -15.35
N VAL A 37 -8.88 -4.02 -14.29
CA VAL A 37 -8.48 -5.38 -13.93
C VAL A 37 -9.75 -6.07 -13.42
N GLU A 38 -10.29 -7.00 -14.19
CA GLU A 38 -11.45 -7.78 -13.77
C GLU A 38 -11.04 -8.79 -12.70
N ASP A 39 -11.95 -9.09 -11.77
CA ASP A 39 -11.70 -10.09 -10.74
C ASP A 39 -11.48 -11.47 -11.40
N SER A 40 -10.34 -12.09 -11.12
CA SER A 40 -9.95 -13.36 -11.74
C SER A 40 -9.19 -14.24 -10.76
N VAL A 41 -9.18 -15.55 -11.03
CA VAL A 41 -8.39 -16.53 -10.28
C VAL A 41 -7.44 -17.23 -11.25
N GLU A 42 -6.14 -17.04 -11.05
CA GLU A 42 -5.13 -17.49 -12.00
C GLU A 42 -3.95 -18.19 -11.32
N LYS A 43 -3.41 -19.21 -11.99
CA LYS A 43 -2.17 -19.90 -11.61
C LYS A 43 -1.00 -19.25 -12.34
N VAL A 44 -0.04 -18.74 -11.59
CA VAL A 44 1.09 -17.95 -12.12
C VAL A 44 2.38 -18.25 -11.38
N TYR A 45 3.50 -17.80 -11.95
CA TYR A 45 4.81 -17.82 -11.31
C TYR A 45 5.24 -16.40 -10.94
N VAL A 46 5.97 -16.29 -9.82
CA VAL A 46 6.52 -15.05 -9.30
C VAL A 46 7.98 -14.91 -9.72
N SER A 47 8.29 -13.83 -10.44
CA SER A 47 9.64 -13.54 -10.91
C SER A 47 10.52 -12.92 -9.83
N ARG A 48 9.93 -12.05 -9.00
CA ARG A 48 10.60 -11.46 -7.83
C ARG A 48 9.62 -10.91 -6.80
N VAL A 49 10.10 -10.81 -5.56
CA VAL A 49 9.44 -10.06 -4.49
C VAL A 49 10.03 -8.65 -4.42
N ILE A 50 9.20 -7.62 -4.61
CA ILE A 50 9.63 -6.22 -4.65
C ILE A 50 9.89 -5.72 -3.22
N ASP A 51 8.90 -5.84 -2.35
CA ASP A 51 8.92 -5.43 -0.94
C ASP A 51 8.07 -6.39 -0.09
N GLY A 52 7.69 -5.98 1.13
CA GLY A 52 6.98 -6.84 2.08
C GLY A 52 5.57 -7.28 1.63
N ASP A 53 4.99 -6.56 0.67
CA ASP A 53 3.60 -6.76 0.26
C ASP A 53 3.37 -6.63 -1.25
N THR A 54 4.44 -6.54 -2.05
CA THR A 54 4.35 -6.46 -3.51
C THR A 54 5.22 -7.54 -4.17
N ILE A 55 4.60 -8.31 -5.06
CA ILE A 55 5.28 -9.29 -5.94
C ILE A 55 5.21 -8.86 -7.41
N GLU A 56 6.16 -9.32 -8.21
CA GLU A 56 6.15 -9.20 -9.67
C GLU A 56 6.03 -10.61 -10.27
N LEU A 57 5.12 -10.77 -11.22
CA LEU A 57 4.89 -12.02 -11.93
C LEU A 57 5.88 -12.17 -13.09
N ASP A 58 5.98 -13.37 -13.66
CA ASP A 58 6.77 -13.61 -14.88
C ASP A 58 6.27 -12.81 -16.08
N SER A 59 4.99 -12.42 -16.08
CA SER A 59 4.41 -11.51 -17.09
C SER A 59 4.90 -10.06 -16.95
N GLY A 60 5.59 -9.72 -15.87
CA GLY A 60 5.97 -8.35 -15.51
C GLY A 60 4.86 -7.54 -14.82
N LEU A 61 3.67 -8.12 -14.66
CA LEU A 61 2.59 -7.52 -13.86
C LEU A 61 2.95 -7.54 -12.38
N LYS A 62 2.47 -6.54 -11.65
CA LYS A 62 2.72 -6.41 -10.20
C LYS A 62 1.44 -6.66 -9.44
N VAL A 63 1.56 -7.37 -8.33
CA VAL A 63 0.46 -7.66 -7.41
C VAL A 63 0.81 -7.10 -6.04
N ARG A 64 -0.02 -6.19 -5.53
CA ARG A 64 -0.01 -5.70 -4.15
C ARG A 64 -0.95 -6.61 -3.34
N LEU A 65 -0.40 -7.25 -2.32
CA LEU A 65 -1.15 -8.10 -1.41
C LEU A 65 -2.24 -7.25 -0.74
N LYS A 66 -3.50 -7.59 -0.96
CA LYS A 66 -4.64 -6.86 -0.41
C LYS A 66 -4.79 -7.16 1.11
N GLY A 67 -5.32 -6.19 1.84
CA GLY A 67 -5.73 -6.38 3.24
C GLY A 67 -4.64 -6.22 4.29
N LEU A 68 -3.40 -5.88 3.90
CA LEU A 68 -2.28 -5.73 4.82
C LEU A 68 -1.37 -4.56 4.44
N ASN A 69 -0.64 -4.01 5.42
CA ASN A 69 0.43 -3.04 5.21
C ASN A 69 1.69 -3.45 5.99
N THR A 70 2.83 -3.49 5.29
CA THR A 70 4.11 -3.87 5.91
C THR A 70 4.85 -2.65 6.45
N PRO A 71 5.77 -2.82 7.42
CA PRO A 71 6.54 -1.71 7.96
C PRO A 71 7.31 -0.96 6.87
N GLU A 72 7.33 0.36 6.95
CA GLU A 72 8.04 1.22 6.00
C GLU A 72 9.55 1.14 6.17
N LYS A 73 10.29 1.62 5.16
CA LYS A 73 11.76 1.62 5.21
C LYS A 73 12.26 2.44 6.41
N GLY A 74 13.16 1.84 7.20
CA GLY A 74 13.69 2.45 8.42
C GLY A 74 12.99 1.95 9.69
N MET A 75 11.79 1.38 9.56
CA MET A 75 11.11 0.74 10.67
C MET A 75 11.65 -0.66 10.95
N ARG A 76 11.49 -1.08 12.20
CA ARG A 76 11.74 -2.46 12.63
C ARG A 76 10.91 -3.43 11.78
N LEU A 77 11.53 -4.51 11.33
CA LEU A 77 10.93 -5.59 10.51
C LEU A 77 10.55 -5.24 9.05
N HIS A 78 10.94 -4.09 8.50
CA HIS A 78 10.73 -3.74 7.08
C HIS A 78 11.11 -4.87 6.09
N GLY A 79 12.17 -5.63 6.37
CA GLY A 79 12.61 -6.77 5.54
C GLY A 79 11.96 -8.12 5.86
N GLY A 80 11.33 -8.26 7.03
CA GLY A 80 10.87 -9.57 7.51
C GLY A 80 9.75 -10.15 6.66
N ALA A 81 8.77 -9.32 6.29
CA ALA A 81 7.69 -9.71 5.38
C ALA A 81 8.24 -10.13 4.02
N LYS A 82 9.21 -9.39 3.48
CA LYS A 82 9.82 -9.67 2.18
C LYS A 82 10.53 -11.01 2.16
N GLU A 83 11.33 -11.31 3.19
CA GLU A 83 12.04 -12.58 3.32
C GLU A 83 11.06 -13.76 3.42
N LEU A 84 10.04 -13.62 4.26
CA LEU A 84 8.98 -14.62 4.43
C LEU A 84 8.23 -14.86 3.11
N LEU A 85 7.76 -13.80 2.48
CA LEU A 85 7.06 -13.84 1.20
C LEU A 85 7.92 -14.51 0.13
N SER A 86 9.19 -14.12 0.03
CA SER A 86 10.15 -14.73 -0.91
C SER A 86 10.31 -16.23 -0.69
N SER A 87 10.36 -16.69 0.57
CA SER A 87 10.49 -18.11 0.91
C SER A 87 9.28 -18.96 0.54
N TRP A 88 8.12 -18.33 0.33
CA TRP A 88 6.88 -18.99 -0.02
C TRP A 88 6.58 -18.94 -1.52
N VAL A 89 6.81 -17.81 -2.18
CA VAL A 89 6.29 -17.59 -3.54
C VAL A 89 7.33 -17.82 -4.64
N LEU A 90 8.62 -17.69 -4.35
CA LEU A 90 9.65 -17.88 -5.36
C LEU A 90 9.82 -19.36 -5.68
N GLU A 91 10.07 -19.64 -6.96
CA GLU A 91 10.25 -21.00 -7.50
C GLU A 91 9.02 -21.92 -7.31
N ARG A 92 7.84 -21.34 -7.07
CA ARG A 92 6.58 -22.08 -6.91
C ARG A 92 5.49 -21.49 -7.79
N GLU A 93 4.55 -22.36 -8.17
CA GLU A 93 3.28 -21.92 -8.76
C GLU A 93 2.41 -21.37 -7.61
N VAL A 94 1.87 -20.17 -7.81
CA VAL A 94 0.96 -19.52 -6.87
C VAL A 94 -0.39 -19.31 -7.52
N ILE A 95 -1.46 -19.27 -6.73
CA ILE A 95 -2.78 -18.84 -7.18
C ILE A 95 -3.00 -17.41 -6.73
N ILE A 96 -3.44 -16.55 -7.65
CA ILE A 96 -3.77 -15.15 -7.34
C ILE A 96 -5.25 -14.94 -7.61
N GLU A 97 -5.95 -14.46 -6.58
CA GLU A 97 -7.29 -13.90 -6.73
C GLU A 97 -7.19 -12.38 -6.82
N SER A 98 -7.56 -11.84 -7.97
CA SER A 98 -7.46 -10.40 -8.29
C SER A 98 -8.74 -9.67 -7.88
N PHE A 99 -8.58 -8.44 -7.37
CA PHE A 99 -9.62 -7.55 -6.87
C PHE A 99 -9.40 -6.13 -7.41
N GLY A 100 -9.43 -5.99 -8.73
CA GLY A 100 -9.13 -4.72 -9.39
C GLY A 100 -7.65 -4.30 -9.33
N GLY A 101 -7.43 -3.04 -9.68
CA GLY A 101 -6.10 -2.41 -9.69
C GLY A 101 -6.08 -1.13 -8.87
N ASP A 102 -4.90 -0.79 -8.34
CA ASP A 102 -4.70 0.48 -7.66
C ASP A 102 -4.28 1.60 -8.62
N LYS A 103 -4.20 2.83 -8.10
CA LYS A 103 -3.80 4.03 -8.86
C LYS A 103 -2.37 3.98 -9.42
N TYR A 104 -1.56 3.01 -8.99
CA TYR A 104 -0.18 2.80 -9.45
C TYR A 104 -0.09 1.71 -10.52
N GLY A 105 -1.22 1.13 -10.95
CA GLY A 105 -1.29 0.08 -11.94
C GLY A 105 -0.86 -1.29 -11.40
N ARG A 106 -0.88 -1.50 -10.08
CA ARG A 106 -0.70 -2.82 -9.46
C ARG A 106 -2.06 -3.49 -9.35
N ILE A 107 -2.10 -4.79 -9.57
CA ILE A 107 -3.25 -5.63 -9.25
C ILE A 107 -3.35 -5.71 -7.72
N LEU A 108 -4.54 -5.54 -7.16
CA LEU A 108 -4.79 -5.86 -5.76
C LEU A 108 -5.19 -7.33 -5.68
N GLY A 109 -4.58 -8.11 -4.79
CA GLY A 109 -4.92 -9.54 -4.76
C GLY A 109 -4.56 -10.31 -3.51
N TYR A 110 -5.19 -11.48 -3.40
CA TYR A 110 -4.89 -12.50 -2.39
C TYR A 110 -4.09 -13.62 -3.04
N VAL A 111 -3.00 -14.00 -2.38
CA VAL A 111 -2.04 -14.97 -2.91
C VAL A 111 -2.12 -16.27 -2.12
N TYR A 112 -2.25 -17.38 -2.83
CA TYR A 112 -2.25 -18.72 -2.27
C TYR A 112 -1.05 -19.52 -2.74
N VAL A 113 -0.44 -20.25 -1.81
CA VAL A 113 0.60 -21.24 -2.08
C VAL A 113 0.24 -22.53 -1.36
N ASP A 114 0.15 -23.64 -2.07
CA ASP A 114 -0.20 -24.96 -1.49
C ASP A 114 -1.49 -24.94 -0.63
N GLY A 115 -2.46 -24.08 -1.00
CA GLY A 115 -3.73 -23.90 -0.28
C GLY A 115 -3.67 -22.97 0.94
N LEU A 116 -2.51 -22.38 1.24
CA LEU A 116 -2.30 -21.41 2.31
C LEU A 116 -2.51 -19.98 1.81
N LEU A 117 -3.36 -19.19 2.48
CA LEU A 117 -3.50 -17.76 2.20
C LEU A 117 -2.28 -16.99 2.74
N VAL A 118 -1.39 -16.57 1.84
CA VAL A 118 -0.14 -15.89 2.19
C VAL A 118 -0.39 -14.58 2.93
N ASN A 119 -1.39 -13.80 2.48
CA ASN A 119 -1.74 -12.51 3.10
C ASN A 119 -2.06 -12.68 4.60
N SER A 120 -2.88 -13.66 4.93
CA SER A 120 -3.29 -14.01 6.30
C SER A 120 -2.09 -14.46 7.13
N GLU A 121 -1.21 -15.28 6.57
CA GLU A 121 -0.05 -15.79 7.30
C GLU A 121 1.04 -14.74 7.55
N ILE A 122 1.16 -13.72 6.70
CA ILE A 122 2.01 -12.54 6.97
C ILE A 122 1.49 -11.79 8.20
N LEU A 123 0.18 -11.53 8.28
CA LEU A 123 -0.45 -10.91 9.45
C LEU A 123 -0.29 -11.77 10.69
N ARG A 124 -0.53 -13.07 10.58
CA ARG A 124 -0.44 -14.04 11.67
C ARG A 124 0.95 -14.10 12.32
N LYS A 125 1.99 -13.85 11.53
CA LYS A 125 3.39 -13.81 12.00
C LYS A 125 3.80 -12.42 12.51
N GLY A 126 2.90 -11.44 12.47
CA GLY A 126 3.14 -10.06 12.94
C GLY A 126 4.04 -9.25 12.02
N PHE A 127 4.15 -9.60 10.75
CA PHE A 127 5.00 -8.87 9.79
C PHE A 127 4.27 -7.74 9.06
N ALA A 128 2.97 -7.58 9.31
CA ALA A 128 2.13 -6.52 8.76
C ALA A 128 1.01 -6.17 9.74
N GLY A 129 0.41 -4.99 9.57
CA GLY A 129 -0.88 -4.61 10.14
C GLY A 129 -2.00 -4.79 9.12
N LEU A 130 -3.21 -5.00 9.59
CA LEU A 130 -4.44 -5.13 8.81
C LEU A 130 -4.77 -3.79 8.16
N TYR A 131 -5.09 -3.80 6.87
CA TYR A 131 -5.33 -2.57 6.10
C TYR A 131 -6.51 -2.72 5.15
N TYR A 132 -7.67 -2.19 5.55
CA TYR A 132 -8.93 -2.28 4.82
C TYR A 132 -9.67 -0.96 4.82
N TYR A 133 -10.07 -0.51 3.63
CA TYR A 133 -11.05 0.57 3.46
C TYR A 133 -12.49 0.04 3.47
N GLU A 134 -12.70 -1.10 2.80
CA GLU A 134 -13.99 -1.78 2.71
C GLU A 134 -13.78 -3.27 2.95
N ARG A 135 -14.59 -3.85 3.84
CA ARG A 135 -14.53 -5.28 4.14
C ARG A 135 -14.88 -6.10 2.90
N ASP A 136 -14.09 -7.14 2.68
CA ASP A 136 -14.34 -8.14 1.65
C ASP A 136 -14.45 -9.54 2.29
N PRO A 137 -14.69 -10.61 1.51
CA PRO A 137 -14.83 -11.96 2.05
C PRO A 137 -13.64 -12.48 2.87
N TYR A 138 -12.46 -11.86 2.76
CA TYR A 138 -11.24 -12.26 3.47
C TYR A 138 -11.04 -11.55 4.80
N TYR A 139 -11.83 -10.51 5.08
CA TYR A 139 -11.64 -9.65 6.26
C TYR A 139 -11.62 -10.45 7.57
N ASP A 140 -12.56 -11.38 7.78
CA ASP A 140 -12.66 -12.11 9.05
C ASP A 140 -11.45 -13.04 9.28
N GLU A 141 -10.92 -13.67 8.24
CA GLU A 141 -9.71 -14.50 8.32
C GLU A 141 -8.48 -13.64 8.63
N MET A 142 -8.33 -12.52 7.92
CA MET A 142 -7.22 -11.58 8.07
C MET A 142 -7.22 -10.92 9.45
N PHE A 143 -8.39 -10.51 9.93
CA PHE A 143 -8.58 -9.96 11.27
C PHE A 143 -8.23 -11.00 12.34
N GLY A 144 -8.70 -12.24 12.20
CA GLY A 144 -8.36 -13.33 13.11
C GLY A 144 -6.85 -13.63 13.16
N ALA A 145 -6.16 -13.53 12.03
CA ALA A 145 -4.72 -13.67 11.94
C ALA A 145 -3.97 -12.56 12.70
N GLU A 146 -4.38 -11.31 12.52
CA GLU A 146 -3.80 -10.19 13.25
C GLU A 146 -4.07 -10.28 14.76
N GLU A 147 -5.29 -10.60 15.18
CA GLU A 147 -5.63 -10.81 16.60
C GLU A 147 -4.76 -11.87 17.25
N PHE A 148 -4.46 -12.96 16.53
CA PHE A 148 -3.52 -13.97 16.99
C PHE A 148 -2.10 -13.39 17.19
N ALA A 149 -1.63 -12.58 16.23
CA ALA A 149 -0.30 -11.96 16.31
C ALA A 149 -0.22 -10.93 17.45
N ARG A 150 -1.27 -10.15 17.68
CA ARG A 150 -1.40 -9.22 18.81
C ARG A 150 -1.37 -9.95 20.15
N ALA A 151 -2.22 -10.96 20.32
CA ALA A 151 -2.31 -11.74 21.55
C ALA A 151 -1.00 -12.50 21.85
N SER A 152 -0.25 -12.86 20.81
CA SER A 152 1.02 -13.58 20.91
C SER A 152 2.25 -12.67 20.92
N GLU A 153 2.06 -11.34 20.88
CA GLU A 153 3.12 -10.31 20.86
C GLU A 153 4.19 -10.55 19.77
N LEU A 154 3.73 -10.94 18.58
CA LEU A 154 4.59 -11.27 17.45
C LEU A 154 4.91 -10.04 16.60
N GLY A 155 6.15 -10.00 16.09
CA GLY A 155 6.55 -9.02 15.09
C GLY A 155 6.34 -7.57 15.54
N ILE A 156 5.54 -6.80 14.79
CA ILE A 156 5.20 -5.40 15.09
C ILE A 156 4.38 -5.22 16.37
N TRP A 157 3.77 -6.30 16.86
CA TRP A 157 2.95 -6.33 18.08
C TRP A 157 3.77 -6.59 19.34
N LYS A 158 5.09 -6.74 19.21
CA LYS A 158 5.95 -6.93 20.37
C LYS A 158 5.96 -5.67 21.22
N LYS A 159 5.55 -5.80 22.47
CA LYS A 159 5.39 -4.68 23.41
C LYS A 159 6.73 -4.19 23.95
N SER A 160 6.79 -2.89 24.19
CA SER A 160 7.84 -2.22 24.96
C SER A 160 7.62 -2.43 26.45
N ASP A 161 8.64 -2.16 27.26
CA ASP A 161 8.50 -2.10 28.72
C ASP A 161 7.56 -0.95 29.14
N ASN A 162 7.41 0.07 28.28
CA ASN A 162 6.50 1.20 28.43
C ASN A 162 5.12 0.94 27.80
N TYR A 163 4.76 -0.30 27.48
CA TYR A 163 3.46 -0.56 26.88
C TYR A 163 2.32 -0.25 27.86
N GLY A 164 1.35 0.56 27.41
CA GLY A 164 0.14 0.88 28.17
C GLY A 164 0.28 1.99 29.22
N CYS A 165 1.43 2.67 29.32
CA CYS A 165 1.56 3.88 30.13
C CYS A 165 1.22 5.17 29.38
N MET A 166 0.86 5.09 28.10
CA MET A 166 0.44 6.24 27.30
C MET A 166 -1.06 6.19 27.04
N GLU A 167 -1.72 7.36 27.09
CA GLU A 167 -3.15 7.49 26.85
C GLU A 167 -3.43 8.47 25.71
N LEU A 168 -4.44 8.15 24.89
CA LEU A 168 -4.95 9.05 23.87
C LEU A 168 -6.02 9.96 24.48
N VAL A 169 -5.66 11.24 24.65
CA VAL A 169 -6.55 12.26 25.24
C VAL A 169 -7.51 12.81 24.18
N GLU A 170 -6.99 13.13 23.00
CA GLU A 170 -7.78 13.67 21.90
C GLU A 170 -7.29 13.11 20.57
N PHE A 171 -8.23 12.70 19.73
CA PHE A 171 -7.99 12.32 18.34
C PHE A 171 -8.99 13.06 17.46
N LYS A 172 -8.56 14.18 16.90
CA LYS A 172 -9.36 15.06 16.07
C LYS A 172 -8.97 14.88 14.61
N ILE A 173 -9.92 14.43 13.81
CA ILE A 173 -9.74 14.19 12.36
C ILE A 173 -10.19 15.38 11.50
N ASP A 174 -10.94 16.33 12.07
CA ASP A 174 -11.37 17.53 11.36
C ASP A 174 -10.30 18.61 11.45
N GLU A 175 -10.08 19.37 10.38
CA GLU A 175 -9.03 20.40 10.30
C GLU A 175 -9.13 21.49 11.42
N PRO A 176 -8.00 21.90 12.02
CA PRO A 176 -6.71 21.21 11.96
C PRO A 176 -6.85 19.83 12.60
N GLU A 177 -6.36 18.80 11.90
CA GLU A 177 -6.23 17.47 12.46
C GLU A 177 -5.29 17.54 13.66
N LYS A 178 -5.59 16.83 14.75
CA LYS A 178 -4.82 16.96 15.99
C LYS A 178 -4.85 15.67 16.79
N ILE A 179 -3.70 15.34 17.37
CA ILE A 179 -3.57 14.30 18.38
C ILE A 179 -3.04 14.93 19.66
N ILE A 180 -3.65 14.54 20.79
CA ILE A 180 -3.11 14.78 22.13
C ILE A 180 -2.88 13.41 22.79
N LEU A 181 -1.61 13.14 23.12
CA LEU A 181 -1.18 11.96 23.88
C LEU A 181 -0.75 12.41 25.27
N ASP A 182 -1.07 11.60 26.29
CA ASP A 182 -0.58 11.80 27.65
C ASP A 182 0.46 10.73 27.98
N ASN A 183 1.69 11.14 28.19
CA ASN A 183 2.80 10.27 28.58
C ASN A 183 2.81 10.12 30.11
N ASN A 184 2.26 9.01 30.61
CA ASN A 184 2.26 8.63 32.02
C ASN A 184 3.33 7.57 32.35
N CYS A 185 4.41 7.50 31.55
CA CYS A 185 5.47 6.50 31.70
C CYS A 185 6.53 6.86 32.75
N GLY A 186 6.44 8.06 33.34
CA GLY A 186 7.37 8.53 34.38
C GLY A 186 8.77 8.90 33.87
N SER A 187 8.92 9.03 32.55
CA SER A 187 10.13 9.54 31.90
C SER A 187 9.81 10.11 30.51
N GLU A 188 10.72 10.93 30.00
CA GLU A 188 10.76 11.30 28.59
C GLU A 188 10.90 10.04 27.71
N LEU A 189 10.26 10.06 26.53
CA LEU A 189 10.29 8.98 25.55
C LEU A 189 10.55 9.49 24.13
N ASP A 190 11.55 8.92 23.47
CA ASP A 190 11.70 9.03 22.02
C ASP A 190 10.82 7.97 21.34
N VAL A 191 9.90 8.42 20.50
CA VAL A 191 8.86 7.59 19.90
C VAL A 191 8.75 7.78 18.39
N VAL A 192 8.24 6.75 17.74
CA VAL A 192 7.81 6.76 16.35
C VAL A 192 6.29 6.68 16.32
N ILE A 193 5.65 7.73 15.82
CA ILE A 193 4.19 7.82 15.63
C ILE A 193 3.87 7.61 14.14
N LYS A 194 2.89 6.75 13.85
CA LYS A 194 2.48 6.44 12.48
C LYS A 194 0.98 6.20 12.37
N ASP A 195 0.44 6.55 11.22
CA ASP A 195 -0.89 6.16 10.75
C ASP A 195 -0.85 4.82 9.97
N ASP A 196 -1.98 4.44 9.36
CA ASP A 196 -2.01 3.28 8.45
C ASP A 196 -1.32 3.53 7.10
N ALA A 197 -1.08 4.80 6.74
CA ALA A 197 -0.40 5.19 5.51
C ALA A 197 1.14 5.18 5.66
N THR A 198 1.83 6.05 4.92
CA THR A 198 3.30 6.05 4.82
C THR A 198 3.97 7.10 5.72
N HIS A 199 3.20 7.90 6.46
CA HIS A 199 3.76 9.04 7.20
C HIS A 199 4.30 8.59 8.55
N ILE A 200 5.57 8.87 8.79
CA ILE A 200 6.27 8.56 10.03
C ILE A 200 6.68 9.85 10.70
N TYR A 201 6.40 9.97 12.00
CA TYR A 201 6.78 11.09 12.84
C TYR A 201 7.67 10.60 13.98
N GLU A 202 8.90 11.09 14.03
CA GLU A 202 9.81 10.85 15.15
C GLU A 202 9.69 12.02 16.12
N GLU A 203 9.33 11.73 17.36
CA GLU A 203 9.00 12.73 18.37
C GLU A 203 9.63 12.38 19.72
N THR A 204 9.88 13.41 20.53
CA THR A 204 10.28 13.25 21.94
C THR A 204 9.14 13.74 22.81
N LEU A 205 8.56 12.84 23.61
CA LEU A 205 7.43 13.09 24.48
C LEU A 205 7.92 13.19 25.92
N GLU A 206 7.93 14.40 26.46
CA GLU A 206 8.10 14.67 27.89
C GLU A 206 6.96 14.05 28.71
N GLU A 207 7.13 13.94 30.03
CA GLU A 207 6.05 13.48 30.92
C GLU A 207 4.85 14.45 30.87
N GLY A 208 3.64 13.91 30.74
CA GLY A 208 2.39 14.66 30.59
C GLY A 208 1.90 14.79 29.15
N GLN A 209 1.09 15.82 28.89
CA GLN A 209 0.41 15.99 27.61
C GLN A 209 1.35 16.53 26.52
N TRP A 210 1.35 15.82 25.40
CA TRP A 210 1.97 16.21 24.14
C TRP A 210 0.89 16.38 23.08
N GLU A 211 1.02 17.44 22.28
CA GLU A 211 0.06 17.80 21.24
C GLU A 211 0.79 18.00 19.90
N LYS A 212 0.17 17.52 18.83
CA LYS A 212 0.59 17.82 17.46
C LYS A 212 -0.60 17.99 16.53
N GLU A 213 -0.54 19.06 15.74
CA GLU A 213 -1.42 19.29 14.61
C GLU A 213 -0.86 18.63 13.33
N PHE A 214 -1.76 18.09 12.53
CA PHE A 214 -1.51 17.44 11.24
C PHE A 214 -2.36 18.13 10.17
N SER A 215 -2.10 17.79 8.91
CA SER A 215 -2.90 18.26 7.78
C SER A 215 -3.04 17.14 6.76
N HIS A 216 -4.28 16.71 6.53
CA HIS A 216 -4.65 15.68 5.55
C HIS A 216 -3.97 14.32 5.77
N ILE A 217 -3.84 13.89 7.03
CA ILE A 217 -3.30 12.59 7.42
C ILE A 217 -4.44 11.64 7.77
N TRP A 218 -5.34 12.08 8.64
CA TRP A 218 -6.41 11.26 9.18
C TRP A 218 -7.71 11.41 8.37
N ASN A 219 -8.49 10.35 8.32
CA ASN A 219 -9.74 10.20 7.62
C ASN A 219 -10.80 9.53 8.50
N THR A 220 -12.05 9.63 8.06
CA THR A 220 -13.23 9.14 8.79
C THR A 220 -13.44 7.62 8.69
N GLY A 221 -12.57 6.91 7.96
CA GLY A 221 -12.65 5.47 7.68
C GLY A 221 -12.20 4.57 8.82
N GLY A 222 -11.68 5.15 9.91
CA GLY A 222 -11.17 4.40 11.07
C GLY A 222 -9.66 4.17 10.99
N ASP A 223 -8.89 5.26 10.96
CA ASP A 223 -7.44 5.14 10.96
C ASP A 223 -6.89 4.64 12.28
N SER A 224 -5.90 3.78 12.13
CA SER A 224 -5.11 3.30 13.24
C SER A 224 -4.00 4.28 13.58
N LEU A 225 -3.73 4.45 14.88
CA LEU A 225 -2.60 5.18 15.41
C LEU A 225 -1.67 4.20 16.10
N TYR A 226 -0.39 4.24 15.76
CA TYR A 226 0.63 3.42 16.40
C TYR A 226 1.73 4.30 16.96
N VAL A 227 2.20 3.93 18.15
CA VAL A 227 3.34 4.55 18.82
C VAL A 227 4.31 3.45 19.23
N TRP A 228 5.53 3.50 18.68
CA TRP A 228 6.63 2.60 19.04
C TRP A 228 7.75 3.36 19.73
N ASP A 229 8.56 2.67 20.53
CA ASP A 229 9.83 3.19 21.02
C ASP A 229 10.92 3.20 19.93
N GLU A 230 12.08 3.78 20.23
CA GLU A 230 13.28 3.79 19.36
C GLU A 230 13.75 2.40 18.90
N LYS A 231 13.36 1.32 19.59
CA LYS A 231 13.69 -0.08 19.23
C LYS A 231 12.60 -0.71 18.36
N GLY A 232 11.56 0.04 18.02
CA GLY A 232 10.38 -0.39 17.28
C GLY A 232 9.49 -1.35 18.06
N LEU A 233 9.48 -1.27 19.40
CA LEU A 233 8.56 -2.01 20.25
C LEU A 233 7.34 -1.15 20.58
N LEU A 234 6.16 -1.77 20.59
CA LEU A 234 4.90 -1.06 20.71
C LEU A 234 4.73 -0.46 22.12
N ILE A 235 4.43 0.83 22.19
CA ILE A 235 4.07 1.55 23.43
C ILE A 235 2.55 1.68 23.52
N PHE A 236 1.92 2.10 22.42
CA PHE A 236 0.50 2.38 22.34
C PHE A 236 -0.02 2.08 20.93
N TYR A 237 -1.26 1.65 20.83
CA TYR A 237 -1.98 1.63 19.56
C TYR A 237 -3.47 1.88 19.76
N ARG A 238 -4.11 2.38 18.70
CA ARG A 238 -5.55 2.55 18.58
C ARG A 238 -5.97 2.13 17.18
N TYR A 239 -7.02 1.30 17.09
CA TYR A 239 -7.76 1.03 15.84
C TYR A 239 -9.00 1.93 15.76
#